data_AF-A0A7X5VNE9-F1
#
_entry.id   AF-A0A7X5VNE9-F1
#
_cell.length_a   1.000
_cell.length_b   1.000
_cell.length_c   1.000
_cell.angle_alpha   90.00
_cell.angle_beta   90.00
_cell.angle_gamma   90.00
#
_symmetry.space_group_name_H-M   'P 1'
#
loop_
_entity.id
_entity.type
_entity.pdbx_description
1 polymer ?
#
loop_
_entity_poly.entity_id
_entity_poly.type
_entity_poly.pdbx_seq_one_letter_code
_entity_poly.pdbx_strand_id
1 'polypeptide(L)' 'VVAEGVETKGQLTFVKDIRCDRYQGFLLGYPEPASRLESVLKDPSQEQAA' A
#
# COMPACT_ATOMS: atom_id res chain seq x y z
N VAL A 1 -12.79 5.67 3.64
CA VAL A 1 -12.87 4.28 3.10
C VAL A 1 -11.44 3.80 2.84
N VAL A 2 -11.20 2.50 2.86
CA VAL A 2 -9.93 1.88 2.43
C VAL A 2 -10.25 0.93 1.28
N ALA A 3 -9.53 1.05 0.16
CA ALA A 3 -9.62 0.07 -0.92
C ALA A 3 -8.75 -1.14 -0.59
N GLU A 4 -9.32 -2.34 -0.48
CA GLU A 4 -8.58 -3.57 -0.18
C GLU A 4 -8.34 -4.40 -1.45
N GLY A 5 -7.22 -5.14 -1.47
CA GLY A 5 -6.87 -6.00 -2.60
C GLY A 5 -6.25 -5.28 -3.80
N VAL A 6 -5.56 -4.15 -3.59
CA VAL A 6 -4.82 -3.44 -4.65
C VAL A 6 -3.48 -4.14 -4.91
N GLU A 7 -3.38 -4.82 -6.05
CA GLU A 7 -2.24 -5.67 -6.41
C GLU A 7 -1.48 -5.16 -7.63
N THR A 8 -2.07 -4.24 -8.41
CA THR A 8 -1.51 -3.72 -9.66
C THR A 8 -1.56 -2.20 -9.73
N LYS A 9 -0.61 -1.59 -10.46
CA LYS A 9 -0.60 -0.14 -10.69
C LYS A 9 -1.90 0.38 -11.30
N GLY A 10 -2.53 -0.37 -12.20
CA GLY A 10 -3.82 0.01 -12.80
C GLY A 10 -4.96 0.10 -11.79
N GLN A 11 -5.02 -0.84 -10.82
CA GLN A 11 -5.98 -0.76 -9.71
C GLN A 11 -5.71 0.46 -8.82
N LEU A 12 -4.45 0.77 -8.53
CA LEU A 12 -4.10 1.96 -7.76
C LEU A 12 -4.51 3.26 -8.48
N THR A 13 -4.28 3.34 -9.80
CA THR A 13 -4.75 4.46 -10.62
C THR A 13 -6.26 4.62 -10.49
N PHE A 14 -7.03 3.54 -10.64
CA PHE A 14 -8.49 3.58 -10.48
C PHE A 14 -8.92 4.05 -9.08
N VAL A 15 -8.28 3.53 -8.03
CA VAL A 15 -8.53 3.94 -6.63
C VAL A 15 -8.28 5.44 -6.41
N LYS A 16 -7.19 5.98 -7.01
CA LYS A 16 -6.89 7.42 -7.00
C LYS A 16 -7.95 8.23 -7.77
N ASP A 17 -8.38 7.76 -8.94
CA ASP A 17 -9.34 8.45 -9.81
C ASP A 17 -10.72 8.63 -9.14
N ILE A 18 -11.17 7.62 -8.38
CA ILE A 18 -12.41 7.70 -7.60
C ILE A 18 -12.24 8.44 -6.26
N ARG A 19 -11.09 9.08 -6.04
CA ARG A 19 -10.76 9.86 -4.83
C ARG A 19 -10.78 9.03 -3.55
N CYS A 20 -10.33 7.78 -3.62
CA CYS A 20 -10.06 6.97 -2.44
C CYS A 20 -8.58 7.10 -2.05
N ASP A 21 -8.31 7.80 -0.94
CA ASP A 21 -6.95 8.17 -0.55
C ASP A 21 -6.18 7.08 0.23
N ARG A 22 -6.84 5.95 0.54
CA ARG A 22 -6.24 4.87 1.35
C ARG A 22 -6.46 3.53 0.68
N TYR A 23 -5.43 2.69 0.70
CA TYR A 23 -5.50 1.36 0.14
C TYR A 23 -4.61 0.35 0.89
N GLN A 24 -4.94 -0.93 0.74
CA GLN A 24 -4.08 -2.05 1.07
C GLN A 24 -4.07 -3.07 -0.08
N GLY A 25 -3.00 -3.85 -0.16
CA GLY A 25 -2.87 -4.97 -1.08
C GLY A 25 -1.41 -5.23 -1.42
N PHE A 26 -1.14 -6.28 -2.20
CA PHE A 26 0.23 -6.71 -2.47
C PHE A 26 1.06 -5.71 -3.27
N LEU A 27 0.43 -4.73 -3.92
CA LEU A 27 1.15 -3.61 -4.53
C LEU A 27 1.83 -2.72 -3.47
N LEU A 28 1.20 -2.57 -2.30
CA LEU A 28 1.77 -1.85 -1.16
C LEU A 28 2.77 -2.73 -0.41
N GLY A 29 2.38 -3.96 -0.13
CA GLY A 29 3.19 -4.92 0.61
C GLY A 29 2.38 -6.14 1.02
N TYR A 30 3.09 -7.22 1.34
CA TYR A 30 2.47 -8.42 1.91
C TYR A 30 2.22 -8.24 3.41
N PRO A 31 1.29 -9.00 4.00
CA PRO A 31 1.17 -9.09 5.46
C PRO A 31 2.49 -9.54 6.07
N GLU A 32 2.96 -8.81 7.08
CA GLU A 32 4.24 -9.06 7.74
C GLU A 32 4.03 -9.53 9.18
N PRO A 33 4.89 -10.44 9.69
CA PRO A 33 4.90 -10.78 11.11
C PRO A 33 5.18 -9.56 11.98
N ALA A 34 4.64 -9.55 13.20
CA ALA A 34 4.82 -8.44 14.15
C ALA A 34 6.31 -8.11 14.39
N SER A 35 7.19 -9.11 14.42
CA SER A 35 8.64 -8.93 14.59
C SER A 35 9.33 -8.15 13.48
N ARG A 36 8.72 -8.08 12.28
CA ARG A 36 9.24 -7.35 11.12
C ARG A 36 8.55 -6.02 10.87
N LEU A 37 7.39 -5.78 11.49
CA LEU A 37 6.58 -4.59 11.23
C LEU A 37 7.37 -3.28 11.48
N GLU A 38 8.11 -3.21 12.59
CA GLU A 38 8.93 -2.01 12.87
C GLU A 38 9.99 -1.74 11.80
N SER A 39 10.65 -2.79 11.29
CA SER A 39 11.64 -2.61 10.23
C SER A 39 11.02 -2.13 8.93
N VAL A 40 9.83 -2.64 8.58
CA VAL A 40 9.10 -2.26 7.37
C VAL A 40 8.61 -0.82 7.45
N LEU A 41 8.05 -0.41 8.60
CA LEU A 41 7.55 0.95 8.81
C LEU A 41 8.67 2.01 8.85
N LYS A 42 9.90 1.61 9.21
CA LYS A 42 11.06 2.51 9.28
C LYS A 42 11.89 2.50 7.98
N ASP A 43 11.55 1.67 7.00
CA ASP A 43 12.30 1.54 5.76
C ASP A 43 12.04 2.76 4.85
N PRO A 44 13.04 3.63 4.62
CA PRO A 44 12.86 4.84 3.81
C PRO A 44 12.63 4.53 2.32
N SER A 45 12.90 3.29 1.87
CA SER A 45 12.58 2.86 0.50
C SER A 45 11.08 2.61 0.30
N GLN A 46 10.29 2.54 1.37
CA GLN A 46 8.83 2.44 1.34
C GLN A 46 8.12 3.80 1.28
N GLU A 47 8.88 4.91 1.25
CA GLU A 47 8.32 6.24 0.99
C GLU A 47 7.83 6.30 -0.47
N GLN A 48 6.51 6.23 -0.63
CA GLN A 48 5.88 6.10 -1.94
C GLN A 48 6.14 7.32 -2.82
N ALA A 49 6.64 7.04 -4.02
CA ALA A 49 6.55 7.91 -5.19
C ALA A 49 5.12 8.49 -5.28
N ALA A 50 5.03 9.81 -5.09
CA ALA A 50 3.80 10.59 -5.27
C ALA A 50 3.19 10.38 -6.66
#